data_AF-A0A814WMP5-F1
#
_entry.id   AF-A0A814WMP5-F1
#
_cell.length_a   1.000
_cell.length_b   1.000
_cell.length_c   1.000
_cell.angle_alpha   90.00
_cell.angle_beta   90.00
_cell.angle_gamma   90.00
#
_symmetry.space_group_name_H-M   'P 1'
#
loop_
_entity.id
_entity.type
_entity.pdbx_description
1 polymer ?
#
loop_
_entity_poly.entity_id
_entity_poly.type
_entity_poly.pdbx_seq_one_letter_code
_entity_poly.pdbx_strand_id
1 'polypeptide(L)'
;ELYARIFDIGREEHDMLDSSAISDIDGEKRSASDECPCIRFPMDKGIAGYVATTGKTLNILDAYSDSRFNRDIDQKTGYKTKTLLCMPIMIQGSVIGVVQMINKKNGHFTKSDEESFETFAVYCGLALHHASLYDRIRRSEQKCKVSLEVLSYHASCTDEEYERMRACPLPDNIPNLERFEYSPWDVSNELKPTYVLYMFLDLANLDPLYANRFDMECLMRFILTVRKNYRNVPYHNWSHAFSVAHSIYTVIKQTKNGFSPNDCIALFVACLCHDLDHRGKTNAFMVKSASALASIYSTSTMERHHFNQTVTILQSENLNIFKHYSSKEYRQMLDEIRHCILATDLALFFDNRPKLERIVDTTDFTWRNREHFRRLQSIAMTSADLCAMYKPWQVQQEIVSTIMDEFWEEGDEEKRQGLQPQSLMDRSLAHELPKNQVNFIKSICLPCYSLMARILPETTPMLNGAKSNLQRWQELADEALQKTQTNRIATTSTDDMSKSSLISPANKNGQPASS
;
A
#
# COMPACT_ATOMS: atom_id res chain seq x y z
N GLU A 1 13.55 -1.45 43.50
CA GLU A 1 14.78 -2.16 43.90
C GLU A 1 15.92 -1.70 43.01
N LEU A 2 17.17 -1.73 43.49
CA LEU A 2 18.37 -1.46 42.69
C LEU A 2 19.04 -2.78 42.28
N TYR A 3 19.57 -2.80 41.06
CA TYR A 3 20.34 -3.91 40.51
C TYR A 3 21.79 -3.47 40.37
N ALA A 4 22.70 -4.09 41.12
CA ALA A 4 24.12 -3.79 41.03
C ALA A 4 24.87 -4.84 40.22
N ARG A 5 25.78 -4.36 39.36
CA ARG A 5 26.84 -5.14 38.70
C ARG A 5 28.18 -4.50 39.03
N ILE A 6 29.15 -5.33 39.38
CA ILE A 6 30.49 -4.90 39.78
C ILE A 6 31.43 -5.14 38.60
N PHE A 7 32.20 -4.11 38.24
CA PHE A 7 33.25 -4.21 37.21
C PHE A 7 34.60 -3.97 37.90
N ASP A 8 35.50 -4.95 37.81
CA ASP A 8 36.87 -4.82 38.33
C ASP A 8 37.78 -4.25 37.24
N ILE A 9 38.24 -3.01 37.43
CA ILE A 9 39.08 -2.27 36.47
C ILE A 9 40.58 -2.57 36.72
N GLY A 10 40.90 -3.46 37.67
CA GLY A 10 42.27 -3.65 38.19
C GLY A 10 42.96 -4.97 37.85
N ARG A 11 42.32 -5.94 37.18
CA ARG A 11 43.00 -7.16 36.72
C ARG A 11 43.77 -6.86 35.43
N GLU A 12 45.09 -7.07 35.47
CA GLU A 12 45.93 -7.12 34.26
C GLU A 12 45.37 -8.17 33.28
N GLU A 13 45.54 -7.92 31.98
CA GLU A 13 44.96 -8.58 30.80
C GLU A 13 45.17 -10.11 30.67
N HIS A 14 45.66 -10.81 31.69
CA HIS A 14 46.10 -12.20 31.56
C HIS A 14 45.01 -13.27 31.63
N ASP A 15 43.76 -12.92 31.95
CA ASP A 15 42.60 -13.84 31.97
C ASP A 15 41.54 -13.52 30.89
N MET A 16 41.86 -12.67 29.90
CA MET A 16 40.97 -12.31 28.78
C MET A 16 41.27 -13.10 27.49
N LEU A 17 41.98 -14.24 27.58
CA LEU A 17 42.06 -15.19 26.47
C LEU A 17 40.86 -16.14 26.50
N ASP A 18 39.68 -15.59 26.22
CA ASP A 18 38.65 -16.33 25.50
C ASP A 18 37.72 -15.36 24.75
N SER A 19 38.33 -14.52 23.91
CA SER A 19 37.62 -13.62 23.00
C SER A 19 37.33 -14.28 21.64
N SER A 20 36.99 -15.58 21.61
CA SER A 20 36.45 -16.23 20.41
C SER A 20 34.98 -16.57 20.57
N ALA A 21 34.13 -15.55 20.68
CA ALA A 21 32.70 -15.71 20.48
C ALA A 21 32.04 -14.36 20.11
N ILE A 22 32.49 -13.75 19.02
CA ILE A 22 31.61 -12.89 18.21
C ILE A 22 31.40 -13.62 16.88
N SER A 23 30.56 -14.64 16.94
CA SER A 23 29.77 -15.12 15.81
C SER A 23 28.47 -15.66 16.38
N ASP A 24 27.42 -14.83 16.32
CA ASP A 24 26.05 -15.34 16.37
C ASP A 24 25.88 -16.32 15.21
N ILE A 25 25.50 -17.57 15.51
CA ILE A 25 24.54 -18.41 14.77
C ILE A 25 24.28 -19.66 15.64
N ASP A 26 22.99 -19.94 15.87
CA ASP A 26 22.37 -21.15 16.38
C ASP A 26 22.56 -21.58 17.85
N GLY A 27 21.50 -21.35 18.64
CA GLY A 27 20.76 -22.47 19.21
C GLY A 27 21.40 -23.34 20.28
N GLU A 28 22.31 -22.85 21.13
CA GLU A 28 22.78 -23.63 22.30
C GLU A 28 22.58 -22.91 23.64
N LYS A 29 22.08 -23.69 24.61
CA LYS A 29 21.83 -23.30 26.00
C LYS A 29 23.13 -22.81 26.65
N ARG A 30 23.17 -21.54 27.08
CA ARG A 30 24.21 -21.04 27.99
C ARG A 30 24.22 -21.88 29.27
N SER A 31 25.39 -22.43 29.61
CA SER A 31 25.68 -23.03 30.92
C SER A 31 25.65 -21.95 32.00
N ALA A 32 25.01 -22.26 33.14
CA ALA A 32 24.67 -21.30 34.20
C ALA A 32 25.84 -20.92 35.13
N SER A 33 27.10 -20.96 34.69
CA SER A 33 28.26 -20.85 35.58
C SER A 33 29.15 -19.62 35.42
N ASP A 34 28.81 -18.65 34.56
CA ASP A 34 29.61 -17.42 34.36
C ASP A 34 28.82 -16.10 34.56
N GLU A 35 27.70 -16.15 35.27
CA GLU A 35 26.97 -14.93 35.66
C GLU A 35 27.61 -14.31 36.92
N CYS A 36 28.30 -13.18 36.75
CA CYS A 36 28.67 -12.31 37.87
C CYS A 36 27.41 -12.00 38.72
N PRO A 37 27.39 -12.32 40.03
CA PRO A 37 26.15 -12.38 40.80
C PRO A 37 25.47 -11.00 40.86
N CYS A 38 24.24 -10.92 40.34
CA CYS A 38 23.43 -9.70 40.41
C CYS A 38 22.96 -9.47 41.85
N ILE A 39 23.50 -8.42 42.49
CA ILE A 39 23.12 -8.05 43.87
C ILE A 39 21.87 -7.15 43.82
N ARG A 40 20.82 -7.55 44.56
CA ARG A 40 19.56 -6.80 44.67
C ARG A 40 19.38 -6.25 46.08
N PHE A 41 18.96 -5.00 46.18
CA PHE A 41 18.64 -4.35 47.46
C PHE A 41 17.60 -3.22 47.29
N PRO A 42 16.93 -2.78 48.38
CA PRO A 42 15.96 -1.70 48.34
C PRO A 42 16.54 -0.38 47.80
N MET A 43 15.72 0.40 47.08
CA MET A 43 16.15 1.61 46.37
C MET A 43 16.52 2.78 47.29
N ASP A 44 16.09 2.73 48.54
CA ASP A 44 16.33 3.70 49.60
C ASP A 44 17.50 3.32 50.52
N LYS A 45 18.09 2.13 50.33
CA LYS A 45 19.14 1.60 51.22
C LYS A 45 20.53 1.93 50.69
N GLY A 46 21.42 2.34 51.60
CA GLY A 46 22.84 2.52 51.30
C GLY A 46 23.17 3.86 50.62
N ILE A 47 24.47 4.07 50.34
CA ILE A 47 24.94 5.22 49.56
C ILE A 47 24.33 5.25 48.16
N ALA A 48 24.21 4.08 47.51
CA ALA A 48 23.56 3.96 46.21
C ALA A 48 22.11 4.45 46.25
N GLY A 49 21.36 4.06 47.29
CA GLY A 49 19.95 4.46 47.43
C GLY A 49 19.77 5.95 47.71
N TYR A 50 20.64 6.55 48.52
CA TYR A 50 20.63 8.00 48.74
C TYR A 50 20.86 8.76 47.42
N VAL A 51 21.85 8.35 46.62
CA VAL A 51 22.12 9.00 45.32
C VAL A 51 21.00 8.75 44.32
N ALA A 52 20.43 7.53 44.30
CA ALA A 52 19.30 7.17 43.45
C ALA A 52 18.05 8.02 43.73
N THR A 53 17.78 8.34 45.00
CA THR A 53 16.58 9.06 45.44
C THR A 53 16.75 10.58 45.38
N THR A 54 17.95 11.09 45.68
CA THR A 54 18.20 12.54 45.75
C THR A 54 18.76 13.12 44.45
N GLY A 55 19.34 12.29 43.58
CA GLY A 55 20.07 12.75 42.39
C GLY A 55 21.33 13.57 42.71
N LYS A 56 21.86 13.49 43.94
CA LYS A 56 23.05 14.24 44.37
C LYS A 56 24.27 13.33 44.45
N THR A 57 25.36 13.75 43.82
CA THR A 57 26.68 13.12 43.93
C THR A 57 27.19 13.08 45.37
N LEU A 58 27.85 11.98 45.75
CA LEU A 58 28.51 11.82 47.05
C LEU A 58 29.95 11.35 46.89
N ASN A 59 30.88 12.07 47.53
CA ASN A 59 32.28 11.69 47.68
C ASN A 59 32.58 11.42 49.16
N ILE A 60 32.90 10.17 49.48
CA ILE A 60 33.04 9.66 50.85
C ILE A 60 34.50 9.28 51.09
N LEU A 61 35.10 9.94 52.09
CA LEU A 61 36.49 9.77 52.48
C LEU A 61 36.73 8.47 53.28
N ASP A 62 35.75 8.06 54.08
CA ASP A 62 35.74 6.80 54.84
C ASP A 62 34.32 6.21 54.87
N ALA A 63 34.13 5.11 54.15
CA ALA A 63 32.84 4.44 54.02
C ALA A 63 32.30 3.88 55.36
N TYR A 64 33.16 3.37 56.26
CA TYR A 64 32.69 2.77 57.52
C TYR A 64 32.24 3.80 58.55
N SER A 65 32.71 5.04 58.40
CA SER A 65 32.32 6.20 59.20
C SER A 65 31.02 6.87 58.71
N ASP A 66 30.56 6.59 57.49
CA ASP A 66 29.29 7.13 56.97
C ASP A 66 28.10 6.27 57.44
N SER A 67 27.18 6.88 58.19
CA SER A 67 25.97 6.22 58.71
C SER A 67 25.06 5.60 57.64
N ARG A 68 25.16 6.06 56.39
CA ARG A 68 24.36 5.57 55.26
C ARG A 68 25.00 4.39 54.56
N PHE A 69 26.24 3.99 54.90
CA PHE A 69 26.93 2.90 54.23
C PHE A 69 26.35 1.52 54.59
N ASN A 70 26.03 0.73 53.57
CA ASN A 70 25.47 -0.61 53.75
C ASN A 70 26.57 -1.68 53.80
N ARG A 71 26.94 -2.09 55.02
CA ARG A 71 28.00 -3.08 55.29
C ARG A 71 27.63 -4.51 54.85
N ASP A 72 26.35 -4.79 54.63
CA ASP A 72 25.86 -6.12 54.24
C ASP A 72 26.45 -6.56 52.88
N ILE A 73 26.80 -5.61 52.00
CA ILE A 73 27.36 -5.90 50.68
C ILE A 73 28.83 -6.33 50.81
N ASP A 74 29.66 -5.57 51.54
CA ASP A 74 31.06 -5.90 51.84
C ASP A 74 31.18 -7.29 52.51
N GLN A 75 30.27 -7.61 53.44
CA GLN A 75 30.24 -8.92 54.12
C GLN A 75 29.94 -10.08 53.17
N LYS A 76 29.10 -9.85 52.15
CA LYS A 76 28.73 -10.87 51.16
C LYS A 76 29.79 -11.05 50.07
N THR A 77 30.51 -9.99 49.72
CA THR A 77 31.52 -10.01 48.65
C THR A 77 32.94 -10.27 49.16
N GLY A 78 33.18 -10.14 50.47
CA GLY A 78 34.51 -10.23 51.07
C GLY A 78 35.41 -9.02 50.78
N TYR A 79 34.88 -8.00 50.10
CA TYR A 79 35.60 -6.79 49.72
C TYR A 79 35.43 -5.72 50.80
N LYS A 80 36.50 -4.96 51.11
CA LYS A 80 36.45 -3.86 52.09
C LYS A 80 36.45 -2.50 51.40
N THR A 81 35.35 -1.78 51.48
CA THR A 81 35.21 -0.42 50.95
C THR A 81 35.83 0.60 51.91
N LYS A 82 36.76 1.43 51.42
CA LYS A 82 37.47 2.49 52.15
C LYS A 82 37.02 3.88 51.67
N THR A 83 37.28 4.20 50.40
CA THR A 83 36.84 5.44 49.75
C THR A 83 35.76 5.14 48.74
N LEU A 84 34.79 6.04 48.54
CA LEU A 84 33.67 5.82 47.64
C LEU A 84 33.21 7.12 46.97
N LEU A 85 33.17 7.13 45.64
CA LEU A 85 32.57 8.18 44.83
C LEU A 85 31.33 7.63 44.11
N CYS A 86 30.17 8.22 44.37
CA CYS A 86 28.87 7.75 43.89
C CYS A 86 28.15 8.86 43.13
N MET A 87 27.72 8.56 41.91
CA MET A 87 27.06 9.52 41.02
C MET A 87 25.76 8.97 40.43
N PRO A 88 24.74 9.82 40.26
CA PRO A 88 23.53 9.44 39.57
C PRO A 88 23.78 9.36 38.06
N ILE A 89 23.17 8.37 37.41
CA ILE A 89 23.04 8.32 35.95
C ILE A 89 21.68 8.94 35.62
N MET A 90 21.69 10.04 34.86
CA MET A 90 20.50 10.84 34.58
C MET A 90 20.12 10.80 33.11
N ILE A 91 18.81 10.73 32.82
CA ILE A 91 18.23 10.98 31.49
C ILE A 91 17.05 11.95 31.66
N GLN A 92 17.04 13.06 30.91
CA GLN A 92 15.94 14.03 30.91
C GLN A 92 15.48 14.47 32.32
N GLY A 93 16.44 14.68 33.23
CA GLY A 93 16.16 15.11 34.61
C GLY A 93 15.70 14.01 35.57
N SER A 94 15.63 12.75 35.13
CA SER A 94 15.28 11.60 35.98
C SER A 94 16.49 10.69 36.22
N VAL A 95 16.65 10.20 37.45
CA VAL A 95 17.68 9.22 37.81
C VAL A 95 17.25 7.85 37.28
N ILE A 96 18.05 7.27 36.37
CA ILE A 96 17.79 5.94 35.79
C ILE A 96 18.74 4.85 36.33
N GLY A 97 19.79 5.26 37.04
CA GLY A 97 20.77 4.38 37.63
C GLY A 97 21.76 5.15 38.51
N VAL A 98 22.69 4.42 39.10
CA VAL A 98 23.76 4.97 39.93
C VAL A 98 25.06 4.26 39.56
N VAL A 99 26.15 5.00 39.48
CA VAL A 99 27.49 4.48 39.24
C VAL A 99 28.38 4.81 40.43
N GLN A 100 29.25 3.86 40.80
CA GLN A 100 30.13 3.99 41.96
C GLN A 100 31.56 3.61 41.59
N MET A 101 32.51 4.42 42.04
CA MET A 101 33.92 4.06 42.12
C MET A 101 34.29 3.86 43.58
N ILE A 102 34.93 2.73 43.89
CA ILE A 102 35.37 2.39 45.24
C ILE A 102 36.89 2.25 45.27
N ASN A 103 37.49 2.57 46.42
CA ASN A 103 38.90 2.36 46.73
C ASN A 103 39.86 2.95 45.70
N LYS A 104 39.94 4.28 45.64
CA LYS A 104 41.00 4.96 44.88
C LYS A 104 42.37 4.43 45.33
N LYS A 105 43.22 4.03 44.36
CA LYS A 105 44.53 3.41 44.64
C LYS A 105 45.43 4.28 45.53
N ASN A 106 45.44 5.59 45.28
CA ASN A 106 46.25 6.57 46.02
C ASN A 106 45.37 7.70 46.56
N GLY A 107 45.22 7.78 47.88
CA GLY A 107 44.50 8.87 48.56
C GLY A 107 42.98 8.85 48.36
N HIS A 108 42.36 10.03 48.39
CA HIS A 108 40.90 10.21 48.23
C HIS A 108 40.54 10.74 46.84
N PHE A 109 39.27 10.58 46.44
CA PHE A 109 38.75 11.17 45.22
C PHE A 109 38.77 12.70 45.33
N THR A 110 39.36 13.35 44.34
CA THR A 110 39.53 14.80 44.22
C THR A 110 38.39 15.39 43.39
N LYS A 111 38.27 16.73 43.40
CA LYS A 111 37.30 17.43 42.55
C LYS A 111 37.50 17.15 41.04
N SER A 112 38.74 16.98 40.60
CA SER A 112 39.01 16.59 39.21
C SER A 112 38.53 15.17 38.87
N ASP A 113 38.55 14.26 39.85
CA ASP A 113 37.98 12.92 39.70
C ASP A 113 36.45 13.00 39.62
N GLU A 114 35.83 13.90 40.41
CA GLU A 114 34.38 14.15 40.35
C GLU A 114 33.96 14.65 38.97
N GLU A 115 34.62 15.68 38.43
CA GLU A 115 34.29 16.26 37.11
C GLU A 115 34.46 15.23 35.97
N SER A 116 35.51 14.40 36.05
CA SER A 116 35.76 13.34 35.07
C SER A 116 34.71 12.22 35.15
N PHE A 117 34.35 11.80 36.36
CA PHE A 117 33.39 10.74 36.57
C PHE A 117 31.94 11.20 36.29
N GLU A 118 31.65 12.49 36.46
CA GLU A 118 30.36 13.08 36.06
C GLU A 118 30.19 13.00 34.54
N THR A 119 31.23 13.34 33.79
CA THR A 119 31.25 13.19 32.33
C THR A 119 31.00 11.73 31.92
N PHE A 120 31.65 10.78 32.60
CA PHE A 120 31.39 9.35 32.40
C PHE A 120 29.94 8.96 32.70
N ALA A 121 29.37 9.42 33.81
CA ALA A 121 27.98 9.15 34.19
C ALA A 121 26.97 9.69 33.16
N VAL A 122 27.23 10.85 32.57
CA VAL A 122 26.43 11.40 31.46
C VAL A 122 26.49 10.47 30.23
N TYR A 123 27.69 10.02 29.83
CA TYR A 123 27.83 9.08 28.72
C TYR A 123 27.16 7.73 29.00
N CYS A 124 27.23 7.22 30.23
CA CYS A 124 26.48 6.03 30.64
C CYS A 124 24.97 6.24 30.51
N GLY A 125 24.46 7.42 30.88
CA GLY A 125 23.05 7.77 30.74
C GLY A 125 22.61 7.75 29.28
N LEU A 126 23.38 8.36 28.39
CA LEU A 126 23.10 8.35 26.96
C LEU A 126 23.16 6.94 26.35
N ALA A 127 24.18 6.15 26.70
CA ALA A 127 24.34 4.78 26.21
C ALA A 127 23.17 3.88 26.64
N LEU A 128 22.77 3.94 27.92
CA LEU A 128 21.62 3.21 28.44
C LEU A 128 20.31 3.69 27.81
N HIS A 129 20.17 4.99 27.55
CA HIS A 129 19.00 5.52 26.85
C HIS A 129 18.87 4.94 25.44
N HIS A 130 19.96 5.00 24.67
CA HIS A 130 19.98 4.49 23.30
C HIS A 130 19.77 2.97 23.26
N ALA A 131 20.39 2.22 24.18
CA ALA A 131 20.16 0.77 24.30
C ALA A 131 18.69 0.45 24.60
N SER A 132 18.05 1.18 25.51
CA SER A 132 16.63 1.01 25.83
C SER A 132 15.71 1.39 24.66
N LEU A 133 16.01 2.48 23.95
CA LEU A 133 15.26 2.90 22.77
C LEU A 133 15.36 1.85 21.66
N TYR A 134 16.57 1.35 21.40
CA TYR A 134 16.81 0.30 20.40
C TYR A 134 16.08 -0.99 20.76
N ASP A 135 16.11 -1.42 22.04
CA ASP A 135 15.35 -2.59 22.50
C ASP A 135 13.83 -2.38 22.34
N ARG A 136 13.31 -1.18 22.62
CA ARG A 136 11.89 -0.85 22.38
C ARG A 136 11.52 -0.91 20.90
N ILE A 137 12.36 -0.36 20.01
CA ILE A 137 12.15 -0.42 18.56
C ILE A 137 12.15 -1.89 18.12
N ARG A 138 13.18 -2.67 18.49
CA ARG A 138 13.29 -4.09 18.14
C ARG A 138 12.10 -4.91 18.62
N ARG A 139 11.62 -4.70 19.85
CA ARG A 139 10.40 -5.36 20.36
C ARG A 139 9.15 -4.96 19.58
N SER A 140 9.05 -3.69 19.18
CA SER A 140 7.93 -3.20 18.35
C SER A 140 7.96 -3.83 16.95
N GLU A 141 9.13 -3.92 16.33
CA GLU A 141 9.33 -4.59 15.04
C GLU A 141 8.97 -6.08 15.12
N GLN A 142 9.38 -6.78 16.18
CA GLN A 142 9.02 -8.18 16.39
C GLN A 142 7.51 -8.38 16.53
N LYS A 143 6.81 -7.52 17.28
CA LYS A 143 5.35 -7.55 17.38
C LYS A 143 4.68 -7.29 16.03
N CYS A 144 5.20 -6.33 15.26
CA CYS A 144 4.72 -6.05 13.92
C CYS A 144 4.91 -7.26 13.00
N LYS A 145 6.08 -7.92 13.05
CA LYS A 145 6.39 -9.12 12.27
C LYS A 145 5.41 -10.26 12.56
N VAL A 146 5.19 -10.59 13.82
CA VAL A 146 4.21 -11.64 14.20
C VAL A 146 2.80 -11.28 13.75
N SER A 147 2.41 -10.00 13.87
CA SER A 147 1.09 -9.54 13.39
C SER A 147 0.95 -9.70 11.88
N LEU A 148 2.00 -9.37 11.12
CA LEU A 148 2.04 -9.54 9.66
C LEU A 148 2.00 -11.02 9.26
N GLU A 149 2.66 -11.91 10.00
CA GLU A 149 2.59 -13.37 9.75
C GLU A 149 1.16 -13.90 9.93
N VAL A 150 0.46 -13.48 11.00
CA VAL A 150 -0.94 -13.85 11.23
C VAL A 150 -1.86 -13.30 10.13
N LEU A 151 -1.65 -12.05 9.71
CA LEU A 151 -2.42 -11.46 8.62
C LEU A 151 -2.16 -12.16 7.28
N SER A 152 -0.89 -12.52 7.01
CA SER A 152 -0.48 -13.24 5.80
C SER A 152 -1.16 -14.61 5.72
N TYR A 153 -1.23 -15.36 6.82
CA TYR A 153 -1.94 -16.64 6.87
C TYR A 153 -3.41 -16.54 6.42
N HIS A 154 -4.10 -15.46 6.83
CA HIS A 154 -5.48 -15.22 6.41
C HIS A 154 -5.60 -14.64 4.99
N ALA A 155 -4.56 -13.96 4.50
CA ALA A 155 -4.52 -13.36 3.16
C ALA A 155 -4.13 -14.38 2.07
N SER A 156 -3.39 -15.44 2.41
CA SER A 156 -3.00 -16.50 1.49
C SER A 156 -4.14 -17.48 1.22
N CYS A 157 -4.11 -18.14 0.06
CA CYS A 157 -5.05 -19.22 -0.26
C CYS A 157 -4.90 -20.39 0.72
N THR A 158 -6.01 -21.05 1.05
CA THR A 158 -5.98 -22.28 1.85
C THR A 158 -5.68 -23.51 0.98
N ASP A 159 -5.24 -24.60 1.61
CA ASP A 159 -5.04 -25.87 0.91
C ASP A 159 -6.36 -26.42 0.31
N GLU A 160 -7.49 -26.17 0.97
CA GLU A 160 -8.81 -26.53 0.45
C GLU A 160 -9.21 -25.73 -0.79
N GLU A 161 -8.85 -24.44 -0.87
CA GLU A 161 -9.05 -23.62 -2.08
C GLU A 161 -8.17 -24.13 -3.23
N TYR A 162 -6.92 -24.46 -2.93
CA TYR A 162 -5.99 -25.03 -3.90
C TYR A 162 -6.47 -26.39 -4.44
N GLU A 163 -6.80 -27.35 -3.57
CA GLU A 163 -7.25 -28.68 -4.00
C GLU A 163 -8.56 -28.62 -4.81
N ARG A 164 -9.47 -27.69 -4.48
CA ARG A 164 -10.67 -27.44 -5.30
C ARG A 164 -10.33 -26.94 -6.70
N MET A 165 -9.40 -25.98 -6.82
CA MET A 165 -8.97 -25.47 -8.13
C MET A 165 -8.23 -26.54 -8.93
N ARG A 166 -7.35 -27.31 -8.28
CA ARG A 166 -6.59 -28.40 -8.88
C ARG A 166 -7.49 -29.52 -9.40
N ALA A 167 -8.57 -29.85 -8.69
CA ALA A 167 -9.56 -30.84 -9.10
C ALA A 167 -10.44 -30.38 -10.28
N CYS A 168 -10.47 -29.07 -10.58
CA CYS A 168 -11.19 -28.54 -11.73
C CYS A 168 -10.34 -28.68 -13.00
N PRO A 169 -10.74 -29.51 -13.99
CA PRO A 169 -9.99 -29.64 -15.23
C PRO A 169 -9.97 -28.31 -15.98
N LEU A 170 -8.82 -27.98 -16.58
CA LEU A 170 -8.72 -26.85 -17.50
C LEU A 170 -9.49 -27.18 -18.78
N PRO A 171 -10.34 -26.27 -19.28
CA PRO A 171 -11.03 -26.48 -20.54
C PRO A 171 -10.01 -26.45 -21.70
N ASP A 172 -10.19 -27.29 -22.72
CA ASP A 172 -9.33 -27.27 -23.92
C ASP A 172 -9.48 -25.95 -24.70
N ASN A 173 -10.70 -25.42 -24.74
CA ASN A 173 -11.05 -24.18 -25.42
C ASN A 173 -12.17 -23.46 -24.66
N ILE A 174 -12.04 -22.14 -24.52
CA ILE A 174 -13.07 -21.26 -23.99
C ILE A 174 -13.64 -20.46 -25.18
N PRO A 175 -14.88 -20.74 -25.63
CA PRO A 175 -15.45 -20.09 -26.80
C PRO A 175 -15.45 -18.57 -26.70
N ASN A 176 -14.97 -17.92 -27.76
CA ASN A 176 -14.94 -16.46 -27.91
C ASN A 176 -14.07 -15.70 -26.88
N LEU A 177 -13.24 -16.39 -26.09
CA LEU A 177 -12.36 -15.73 -25.10
C LEU A 177 -11.42 -14.70 -25.76
N GLU A 178 -11.00 -14.96 -26.99
CA GLU A 178 -10.13 -14.06 -27.75
C GLU A 178 -10.88 -12.92 -28.47
N ARG A 179 -12.20 -12.74 -28.25
CA ARG A 179 -12.97 -11.64 -28.85
C ARG A 179 -13.04 -10.44 -27.91
N PHE A 180 -12.90 -9.23 -28.45
CA PHE A 180 -13.00 -7.99 -27.66
C PHE A 180 -14.40 -7.81 -27.06
N GLU A 181 -15.44 -8.29 -27.72
CA GLU A 181 -16.83 -8.19 -27.26
C GLU A 181 -17.17 -9.18 -26.13
N TYR A 182 -16.29 -10.14 -25.84
CA TYR A 182 -16.46 -11.06 -24.71
C TYR A 182 -16.66 -10.27 -23.42
N SER A 183 -17.62 -10.69 -22.57
CA SER A 183 -17.91 -10.08 -21.27
C SER A 183 -17.25 -10.88 -20.15
N PRO A 184 -16.13 -10.41 -19.56
CA PRO A 184 -15.50 -11.06 -18.41
C PRO A 184 -16.39 -11.08 -17.16
N TRP A 185 -17.40 -10.20 -17.09
CA TRP A 185 -18.32 -10.10 -15.96
C TRP A 185 -19.34 -11.25 -15.92
N ASP A 186 -19.61 -11.90 -17.06
CA ASP A 186 -20.52 -13.04 -17.15
C ASP A 186 -19.92 -14.31 -16.52
N VAL A 187 -18.60 -14.32 -16.26
CA VAL A 187 -17.88 -15.43 -15.65
C VAL A 187 -18.07 -15.40 -14.13
N SER A 188 -18.52 -16.50 -13.54
CA SER A 188 -18.67 -16.61 -12.08
C SER A 188 -17.32 -16.45 -11.36
N ASN A 189 -17.35 -15.88 -10.16
CA ASN A 189 -16.14 -15.64 -9.38
C ASN A 189 -15.38 -16.93 -9.05
N GLU A 190 -16.08 -18.07 -8.99
CA GLU A 190 -15.52 -19.39 -8.78
C GLU A 190 -14.70 -19.89 -9.97
N LEU A 191 -15.12 -19.57 -11.21
CA LEU A 191 -14.44 -20.00 -12.44
C LEU A 191 -13.33 -19.06 -12.89
N LYS A 192 -13.37 -17.78 -12.50
CA LYS A 192 -12.36 -16.77 -12.87
C LYS A 192 -10.90 -17.25 -12.62
N PRO A 193 -10.53 -17.86 -11.47
CA PRO A 193 -9.18 -18.40 -11.27
C PRO A 193 -8.75 -19.42 -12.34
N THR A 194 -9.64 -20.32 -12.73
CA THR A 194 -9.38 -21.33 -13.77
C THR A 194 -9.17 -20.67 -15.14
N TYR A 195 -9.93 -19.61 -15.44
CA TYR A 195 -9.75 -18.83 -16.67
C TYR A 195 -8.43 -18.05 -16.67
N VAL A 196 -8.03 -17.49 -15.52
CA VAL A 196 -6.72 -16.85 -15.37
C VAL A 196 -5.61 -17.86 -15.60
N LEU A 197 -5.72 -19.07 -15.03
CA LEU A 197 -4.75 -20.14 -15.26
C LEU A 197 -4.68 -20.53 -16.74
N TYR A 198 -5.83 -20.70 -17.41
CA TYR A 198 -5.89 -20.96 -18.85
C TYR A 198 -5.17 -19.88 -19.67
N MET A 199 -5.51 -18.60 -19.46
CA MET A 199 -4.90 -17.47 -20.17
C MET A 199 -3.40 -17.37 -19.90
N PHE A 200 -2.97 -17.57 -18.64
CA PHE A 200 -1.56 -17.53 -18.29
C PHE A 200 -0.76 -18.63 -19.00
N LEU A 201 -1.25 -19.87 -18.99
CA LEU A 201 -0.57 -20.99 -19.65
C LEU A 201 -0.56 -20.82 -21.16
N ASP A 202 -1.64 -20.34 -21.77
CA ASP A 202 -1.69 -20.05 -23.20
C ASP A 202 -0.67 -18.97 -23.59
N LEU A 203 -0.51 -17.91 -22.78
CA LEU A 203 0.55 -16.90 -22.99
C LEU A 203 1.96 -17.46 -22.77
N ALA A 204 2.16 -18.30 -21.76
CA ALA A 204 3.46 -18.92 -21.46
C ALA A 204 3.88 -19.91 -22.55
N ASN A 205 2.91 -20.59 -23.18
CA ASN A 205 3.11 -21.57 -24.25
C ASN A 205 3.39 -20.93 -25.62
N LEU A 206 3.37 -19.60 -25.73
CA LEU A 206 3.83 -18.90 -26.94
C LEU A 206 5.31 -19.20 -27.24
N ASP A 207 6.09 -19.63 -26.23
CA ASP A 207 7.45 -20.14 -26.39
C ASP A 207 7.63 -21.45 -25.60
N PRO A 208 7.91 -22.60 -26.27
CA PRO A 208 8.11 -23.89 -25.61
C PRO A 208 9.24 -23.91 -24.55
N LEU A 209 10.21 -23.00 -24.64
CA LEU A 209 11.26 -22.84 -23.63
C LEU A 209 10.74 -22.18 -22.33
N TYR A 210 9.62 -21.45 -22.40
CA TYR A 210 8.97 -20.81 -21.25
C TYR A 210 7.95 -21.72 -20.54
N ALA A 211 7.28 -22.62 -21.26
CA ALA A 211 6.22 -23.48 -20.74
C ALA A 211 6.62 -24.25 -19.47
N ASN A 212 7.86 -24.74 -19.39
CA ASN A 212 8.35 -25.55 -18.27
C ASN A 212 8.92 -24.75 -17.09
N ARG A 213 8.87 -23.42 -17.11
CA ARG A 213 9.46 -22.57 -16.05
C ARG A 213 8.53 -22.27 -14.88
N PHE A 214 7.23 -22.55 -15.03
CA PHE A 214 6.24 -22.21 -14.02
C PHE A 214 5.76 -23.47 -13.30
N ASP A 215 5.90 -23.47 -11.99
CA ASP A 215 5.40 -24.53 -11.13
C ASP A 215 3.88 -24.38 -10.96
N MET A 216 3.12 -25.42 -11.34
CA MET A 216 1.66 -25.36 -11.40
C MET A 216 1.01 -25.11 -10.05
N GLU A 217 1.53 -25.73 -8.99
CA GLU A 217 1.02 -25.50 -7.63
C GLU A 217 1.25 -24.04 -7.21
N CYS A 218 2.48 -23.54 -7.35
CA CYS A 218 2.80 -22.15 -7.06
C CYS A 218 1.92 -21.16 -7.84
N LEU A 219 1.68 -21.42 -9.13
CA LEU A 219 0.83 -20.58 -9.98
C LEU A 219 -0.64 -20.58 -9.53
N MET A 220 -1.22 -21.75 -9.23
CA MET A 220 -2.59 -21.84 -8.72
C MET A 220 -2.73 -21.09 -7.39
N ARG A 221 -1.78 -21.31 -6.46
CA ARG A 221 -1.77 -20.65 -5.15
C ARG A 221 -1.59 -19.14 -5.27
N PHE A 222 -0.74 -18.68 -6.20
CA PHE A 222 -0.59 -17.26 -6.53
C PHE A 222 -1.91 -16.65 -7.01
N ILE A 223 -2.58 -17.25 -8.00
CA ILE A 223 -3.85 -16.75 -8.55
C ILE A 223 -4.93 -16.67 -7.46
N LEU A 224 -5.08 -17.72 -6.64
CA LEU A 224 -6.05 -17.75 -5.55
C LEU A 224 -5.74 -16.70 -4.47
N THR A 225 -4.46 -16.53 -4.13
CA THR A 225 -4.01 -15.52 -3.16
C THR A 225 -4.26 -14.11 -3.69
N VAL A 226 -3.94 -13.82 -4.96
CA VAL A 226 -4.24 -12.53 -5.60
C VAL A 226 -5.73 -12.24 -5.54
N ARG A 227 -6.60 -13.19 -5.93
CA ARG A 227 -8.06 -13.06 -5.80
C ARG A 227 -8.49 -12.70 -4.38
N LYS A 228 -7.93 -13.38 -3.37
CA LYS A 228 -8.29 -13.19 -1.95
C LYS A 228 -7.86 -11.83 -1.39
N ASN A 229 -6.87 -11.19 -2.01
CA ASN A 229 -6.37 -9.87 -1.61
C ASN A 229 -7.06 -8.70 -2.32
N TYR A 230 -8.07 -8.96 -3.16
CA TYR A 230 -9.01 -7.94 -3.62
C TYR A 230 -10.11 -7.72 -2.58
N ARG A 231 -10.44 -6.44 -2.34
CA ARG A 231 -11.52 -6.07 -1.41
C ARG A 231 -12.88 -6.23 -2.06
N ASN A 232 -13.90 -6.39 -1.21
CA ASN A 232 -15.29 -6.30 -1.64
C ASN A 232 -15.72 -4.83 -1.72
N VAL A 233 -15.38 -4.19 -2.83
CA VAL A 233 -15.83 -2.84 -3.21
C VAL A 233 -16.65 -2.93 -4.51
N PRO A 234 -17.53 -1.96 -4.82
CA PRO A 234 -18.45 -2.08 -5.95
C PRO A 234 -17.74 -2.37 -7.28
N TYR A 235 -16.72 -1.60 -7.67
CA TYR A 235 -16.06 -1.76 -8.97
C TYR A 235 -14.64 -2.33 -8.90
N HIS A 236 -13.73 -1.72 -8.13
CA HIS A 236 -12.30 -2.10 -8.10
C HIS A 236 -12.04 -3.37 -7.27
N ASN A 237 -12.65 -4.47 -7.70
CA ASN A 237 -12.62 -5.79 -7.06
C ASN A 237 -12.02 -6.84 -8.02
N TRP A 238 -12.02 -8.12 -7.58
CA TRP A 238 -11.49 -9.22 -8.36
C TRP A 238 -12.08 -9.35 -9.79
N SER A 239 -13.35 -9.00 -9.98
CA SER A 239 -13.99 -9.08 -11.30
C SER A 239 -13.42 -8.02 -12.25
N HIS A 240 -13.15 -6.82 -11.77
CA HIS A 240 -12.45 -5.78 -12.55
C HIS A 240 -11.04 -6.25 -12.92
N ALA A 241 -10.24 -6.69 -11.95
CA ALA A 241 -8.89 -7.19 -12.23
C ALA A 241 -8.85 -8.34 -13.26
N PHE A 242 -9.81 -9.27 -13.16
CA PHE A 242 -10.01 -10.32 -14.16
C PHE A 242 -10.32 -9.76 -15.54
N SER A 243 -11.19 -8.75 -15.64
CA SER A 243 -11.57 -8.11 -16.90
C SER A 243 -10.40 -7.39 -17.57
N VAL A 244 -9.55 -6.73 -16.78
CA VAL A 244 -8.33 -6.05 -17.26
C VAL A 244 -7.31 -7.07 -17.76
N ALA A 245 -7.09 -8.16 -16.99
CA ALA A 245 -6.23 -9.27 -17.41
C ALA A 245 -6.74 -9.97 -18.69
N HIS A 246 -8.05 -10.15 -18.82
CA HIS A 246 -8.68 -10.64 -20.04
C HIS A 246 -8.46 -9.68 -21.23
N SER A 247 -8.67 -8.37 -21.02
CA SER A 247 -8.50 -7.38 -22.08
C SER A 247 -7.08 -7.38 -22.63
N ILE A 248 -6.06 -7.43 -21.76
CA ILE A 248 -4.67 -7.48 -22.24
C ILE A 248 -4.34 -8.82 -22.90
N TYR A 249 -4.89 -9.94 -22.41
CA TYR A 249 -4.76 -11.24 -23.04
C TYR A 249 -5.30 -11.21 -24.48
N THR A 250 -6.50 -10.66 -24.69
CA THR A 250 -7.08 -10.51 -26.03
C THR A 250 -6.21 -9.65 -26.94
N VAL A 251 -5.68 -8.52 -26.44
CA VAL A 251 -4.76 -7.66 -27.21
C VAL A 251 -3.51 -8.44 -27.63
N ILE A 252 -2.89 -9.17 -26.71
CA ILE A 252 -1.67 -9.95 -27.01
C ILE A 252 -1.97 -11.05 -28.03
N LYS A 253 -3.05 -11.81 -27.86
CA LYS A 253 -3.41 -12.93 -28.75
C LYS A 253 -3.74 -12.50 -30.17
N GLN A 254 -4.37 -11.34 -30.34
CA GLN A 254 -4.67 -10.82 -31.67
C GLN A 254 -3.47 -10.11 -32.33
N THR A 255 -2.50 -9.65 -31.54
CA THR A 255 -1.32 -8.97 -32.07
C THR A 255 -0.37 -9.98 -32.73
N LYS A 256 0.02 -9.70 -33.98
CA LYS A 256 0.83 -10.65 -34.78
C LYS A 256 2.31 -10.71 -34.42
N ASN A 257 2.89 -9.65 -33.86
CA ASN A 257 4.31 -9.56 -33.54
C ASN A 257 4.59 -8.54 -32.42
N GLY A 258 5.73 -8.69 -31.74
CA GLY A 258 6.37 -7.60 -30.99
C GLY A 258 6.45 -7.76 -29.47
N PHE A 259 5.59 -8.60 -28.88
CA PHE A 259 5.69 -8.96 -27.46
C PHE A 259 6.63 -10.14 -27.27
N SER A 260 7.61 -10.01 -26.38
CA SER A 260 8.37 -11.17 -25.91
C SER A 260 7.53 -11.96 -24.89
N PRO A 261 7.80 -13.26 -24.67
CA PRO A 261 7.09 -14.04 -23.65
C PRO A 261 7.15 -13.41 -22.25
N ASN A 262 8.30 -12.84 -21.88
CA ASN A 262 8.44 -12.12 -20.61
C ASN A 262 7.55 -10.88 -20.55
N ASP A 263 7.44 -10.12 -21.64
CA ASP A 263 6.60 -8.93 -21.67
C ASP A 263 5.12 -9.31 -21.57
N CYS A 264 4.69 -10.40 -22.22
CA CYS A 264 3.33 -10.93 -22.10
C CYS A 264 3.00 -11.28 -20.65
N ILE A 265 3.87 -12.05 -20.00
CA ILE A 265 3.65 -12.49 -18.61
C ILE A 265 3.72 -11.31 -17.64
N ALA A 266 4.67 -10.37 -17.82
CA ALA A 266 4.76 -9.16 -17.00
C ALA A 266 3.49 -8.31 -17.10
N LEU A 267 2.99 -8.04 -18.31
CA LEU A 267 1.77 -7.27 -18.56
C LEU A 267 0.54 -7.96 -17.97
N PHE A 268 0.40 -9.26 -18.18
CA PHE A 268 -0.73 -10.02 -17.69
C PHE A 268 -0.77 -10.07 -16.16
N VAL A 269 0.37 -10.34 -15.51
CA VAL A 269 0.48 -10.33 -14.05
C VAL A 269 0.24 -8.92 -13.49
N ALA A 270 0.77 -7.88 -14.15
CA ALA A 270 0.50 -6.49 -13.76
C ALA A 270 -0.99 -6.17 -13.84
N CYS A 271 -1.68 -6.52 -14.92
CA CYS A 271 -3.13 -6.34 -15.05
C CYS A 271 -3.91 -7.04 -13.93
N LEU A 272 -3.50 -8.27 -13.59
CA LEU A 272 -4.16 -9.04 -12.52
C LEU A 272 -3.95 -8.42 -11.13
N CYS A 273 -2.86 -7.70 -10.92
CA CYS A 273 -2.45 -7.19 -9.61
C CYS A 273 -2.59 -5.67 -9.43
N HIS A 274 -2.97 -4.94 -10.48
CA HIS A 274 -2.86 -3.47 -10.50
C HIS A 274 -3.70 -2.76 -9.44
N ASP A 275 -4.75 -3.40 -8.92
CA ASP A 275 -5.71 -2.85 -7.95
C ASP A 275 -5.77 -3.65 -6.63
N LEU A 276 -4.74 -4.44 -6.32
CA LEU A 276 -4.68 -5.23 -5.08
C LEU A 276 -4.88 -4.37 -3.83
N ASP A 277 -5.79 -4.75 -2.92
CA ASP A 277 -6.15 -3.96 -1.74
C ASP A 277 -6.80 -2.58 -2.05
N HIS A 278 -7.34 -2.35 -3.25
CA HIS A 278 -8.06 -1.10 -3.57
C HIS A 278 -9.27 -0.89 -2.65
N ARG A 279 -9.42 0.33 -2.12
CA ARG A 279 -10.33 0.66 -1.00
C ARG A 279 -11.62 1.34 -1.42
N GLY A 280 -11.86 1.42 -2.72
CA GLY A 280 -12.98 2.16 -3.30
C GLY A 280 -12.86 3.66 -3.09
N LYS A 281 -11.62 4.17 -3.03
CA LYS A 281 -11.32 5.59 -2.81
C LYS A 281 -10.22 6.08 -3.74
N THR A 282 -10.36 7.30 -4.24
CA THR A 282 -9.40 7.93 -5.16
C THR A 282 -8.10 8.35 -4.46
N ASN A 283 -7.01 8.48 -5.22
CA ASN A 283 -5.75 9.07 -4.75
C ASN A 283 -5.97 10.47 -4.12
N ALA A 284 -6.88 11.28 -4.68
CA ALA A 284 -7.20 12.59 -4.15
C ALA A 284 -7.83 12.52 -2.75
N PHE A 285 -8.74 11.57 -2.53
CA PHE A 285 -9.33 11.32 -1.21
C PHE A 285 -8.28 10.84 -0.20
N MET A 286 -7.37 9.94 -0.60
CA MET A 286 -6.32 9.42 0.28
C MET A 286 -5.38 10.51 0.81
N VAL A 287 -5.09 11.53 -0.01
CA VAL A 287 -4.30 12.71 0.38
C VAL A 287 -5.12 13.64 1.30
N LYS A 288 -6.36 13.97 0.92
CA LYS A 288 -7.25 14.84 1.73
C LYS A 288 -7.51 14.30 3.12
N SER A 289 -7.67 12.98 3.25
CA SER A 289 -7.93 12.28 4.51
C SER A 289 -6.68 12.05 5.37
N ALA A 290 -5.50 12.53 4.93
CA ALA A 290 -4.21 12.31 5.60
C ALA A 290 -3.95 10.83 5.96
N SER A 291 -4.34 9.93 5.06
CA SER A 291 -4.19 8.49 5.27
C SER A 291 -2.72 8.10 5.47
N ALA A 292 -2.47 7.02 6.22
CA ALA A 292 -1.12 6.52 6.42
C ALA A 292 -0.42 6.20 5.08
N LEU A 293 -1.16 5.72 4.06
CA LEU A 293 -0.62 5.46 2.73
C LEU A 293 -0.15 6.75 2.03
N ALA A 294 -0.90 7.85 2.14
CA ALA A 294 -0.49 9.15 1.60
C ALA A 294 0.76 9.72 2.29
N SER A 295 1.04 9.31 3.54
CA SER A 295 2.29 9.69 4.22
C SER A 295 3.51 8.90 3.73
N ILE A 296 3.30 7.69 3.20
CA ILE A 296 4.37 6.80 2.72
C ILE A 296 4.75 7.14 1.26
N TYR A 297 3.76 7.50 0.43
CA TYR A 297 3.97 7.78 -0.98
C TYR A 297 3.49 9.17 -1.38
N SER A 298 4.34 9.92 -2.09
CA SER A 298 4.05 11.28 -2.55
C SER A 298 3.34 11.37 -3.91
N THR A 299 3.49 10.36 -4.78
CA THR A 299 2.84 10.30 -6.10
C THR A 299 2.35 8.89 -6.39
N SER A 300 1.24 8.75 -7.11
CA SER A 300 0.63 7.46 -7.48
C SER A 300 0.51 6.53 -6.26
N THR A 301 -0.08 7.07 -5.19
CA THR A 301 -0.04 6.49 -3.83
C THR A 301 -0.64 5.08 -3.81
N MET A 302 -1.80 4.90 -4.44
CA MET A 302 -2.45 3.59 -4.52
C MET A 302 -1.70 2.64 -5.45
N GLU A 303 -1.23 3.10 -6.61
CA GLU A 303 -0.52 2.25 -7.57
C GLU A 303 0.80 1.71 -7.00
N ARG A 304 1.52 2.53 -6.21
CA ARG A 304 2.69 2.06 -5.45
C ARG A 304 2.32 1.05 -4.38
N HIS A 305 1.18 1.24 -3.71
CA HIS A 305 0.66 0.28 -2.74
C HIS A 305 0.32 -1.05 -3.41
N HIS A 306 -0.39 -1.05 -4.54
CA HIS A 306 -0.73 -2.24 -5.33
C HIS A 306 0.51 -3.01 -5.77
N PHE A 307 1.55 -2.32 -6.25
CA PHE A 307 2.83 -2.95 -6.56
C PHE A 307 3.49 -3.58 -5.32
N ASN A 308 3.49 -2.89 -4.17
CA ASN A 308 4.07 -3.45 -2.94
C ASN A 308 3.27 -4.65 -2.41
N GLN A 309 1.94 -4.66 -2.55
CA GLN A 309 1.13 -5.87 -2.30
C GLN A 309 1.54 -7.02 -3.21
N THR A 310 1.75 -6.73 -4.51
CA THR A 310 2.20 -7.72 -5.50
C THR A 310 3.55 -8.33 -5.11
N VAL A 311 4.52 -7.50 -4.73
CA VAL A 311 5.84 -7.94 -4.26
C VAL A 311 5.72 -8.77 -2.98
N THR A 312 4.87 -8.38 -2.03
CA THR A 312 4.65 -9.10 -0.77
C THR A 312 4.12 -10.51 -1.03
N ILE A 313 3.14 -10.65 -1.94
CA ILE A 313 2.62 -11.96 -2.36
C ILE A 313 3.73 -12.79 -3.02
N LEU A 314 4.49 -12.21 -3.95
CA LEU A 314 5.57 -12.92 -4.65
C LEU A 314 6.75 -13.31 -3.75
N GLN A 315 6.95 -12.63 -2.61
CA GLN A 315 7.99 -12.95 -1.62
C GLN A 315 7.52 -13.97 -0.58
N SER A 316 6.23 -14.28 -0.56
CA SER A 316 5.66 -15.25 0.36
C SER A 316 6.02 -16.69 -0.06
N GLU A 317 6.10 -17.59 0.92
CA GLU A 317 6.46 -18.98 0.69
C GLU A 317 5.47 -19.66 -0.27
N ASN A 318 5.97 -20.43 -1.25
CA ASN A 318 5.17 -21.14 -2.25
C ASN A 318 4.29 -20.27 -3.17
N LEU A 319 4.52 -18.95 -3.23
CA LEU A 319 3.76 -18.02 -4.09
C LEU A 319 4.62 -17.31 -5.15
N ASN A 320 5.93 -17.50 -5.13
CA ASN A 320 6.83 -16.93 -6.13
C ASN A 320 6.77 -17.70 -7.46
N ILE A 321 5.89 -17.28 -8.37
CA ILE A 321 5.78 -17.88 -9.71
C ILE A 321 7.04 -17.70 -10.57
N PHE A 322 7.96 -16.82 -10.16
CA PHE A 322 9.24 -16.57 -10.82
C PHE A 322 10.42 -17.22 -10.08
N LYS A 323 10.19 -18.20 -9.19
CA LYS A 323 11.25 -18.83 -8.37
C LYS A 323 12.42 -19.44 -9.16
N HIS A 324 12.18 -19.81 -10.42
CA HIS A 324 13.20 -20.38 -11.31
C HIS A 324 13.95 -19.34 -12.15
N TYR A 325 13.63 -18.05 -12.02
CA TYR A 325 14.32 -16.97 -12.72
C TYR A 325 15.66 -16.69 -12.04
N SER A 326 16.68 -16.34 -12.83
CA SER A 326 17.91 -15.79 -12.26
C SER A 326 17.64 -14.47 -11.55
N SER A 327 18.52 -14.05 -10.62
CA SER A 327 18.36 -12.77 -9.91
C SER A 327 18.35 -11.54 -10.84
N LYS A 328 18.88 -11.65 -12.07
CA LYS A 328 18.79 -10.59 -13.08
C LYS A 328 17.42 -10.58 -13.75
N GLU A 329 16.93 -11.73 -14.18
CA GLU A 329 15.62 -11.85 -14.83
C GLU A 329 14.48 -11.52 -13.86
N TYR A 330 14.58 -11.97 -12.60
CA TYR A 330 13.58 -11.67 -11.56
C TYR A 330 13.47 -10.17 -11.30
N ARG A 331 14.60 -9.46 -11.17
CA ARG A 331 14.60 -7.99 -11.03
C ARG A 331 14.00 -7.30 -12.25
N GLN A 332 14.35 -7.75 -13.45
CA GLN A 332 13.78 -7.19 -14.68
C GLN A 332 12.26 -7.42 -14.73
N MET A 333 11.78 -8.61 -14.38
CA MET A 333 10.34 -8.92 -14.31
C MET A 333 9.61 -8.01 -13.33
N LEU A 334 10.14 -7.84 -12.11
CA LEU A 334 9.57 -6.93 -11.12
C LEU A 334 9.58 -5.46 -11.59
N ASP A 335 10.64 -5.02 -12.26
CA ASP A 335 10.72 -3.67 -12.81
C ASP A 335 9.67 -3.42 -13.90
N GLU A 336 9.39 -4.42 -14.74
CA GLU A 336 8.33 -4.33 -15.76
C GLU A 336 6.93 -4.37 -15.16
N ILE A 337 6.68 -5.24 -14.18
CA ILE A 337 5.40 -5.26 -13.45
C ILE A 337 5.18 -3.91 -12.75
N ARG A 338 6.20 -3.36 -12.10
CA ARG A 338 6.14 -2.04 -11.46
C ARG A 338 5.79 -0.94 -12.47
N HIS A 339 6.48 -0.93 -13.61
CA HIS A 339 6.23 0.05 -14.68
C HIS A 339 4.77 -0.02 -15.15
N CYS A 340 4.25 -1.22 -15.35
CA CYS A 340 2.90 -1.44 -15.82
C CYS A 340 1.83 -1.05 -14.79
N ILE A 341 1.99 -1.44 -13.52
CA ILE A 341 1.05 -1.08 -12.45
C ILE A 341 1.06 0.44 -12.22
N LEU A 342 2.22 1.09 -12.17
CA LEU A 342 2.24 2.55 -12.00
C LEU A 342 1.58 3.28 -13.18
N ALA A 343 1.61 2.72 -14.38
CA ALA A 343 1.00 3.33 -15.55
C ALA A 343 -0.55 3.30 -15.55
N THR A 344 -1.19 2.62 -14.61
CA THR A 344 -2.65 2.69 -14.43
C THR A 344 -3.08 4.00 -13.75
N ASP A 345 -2.15 4.75 -13.14
CA ASP A 345 -2.43 6.12 -12.69
C ASP A 345 -2.72 7.01 -13.90
N LEU A 346 -3.99 7.39 -14.03
CA LEU A 346 -4.49 8.18 -15.15
C LEU A 346 -3.79 9.56 -15.27
N ALA A 347 -3.18 10.08 -14.20
CA ALA A 347 -2.36 11.29 -14.29
C ALA A 347 -1.13 11.09 -15.19
N LEU A 348 -0.53 9.89 -15.18
CA LEU A 348 0.62 9.55 -16.02
C LEU A 348 0.24 9.32 -17.49
N PHE A 349 -1.02 8.95 -17.77
CA PHE A 349 -1.53 8.83 -19.14
C PHE A 349 -1.41 10.15 -19.90
N PHE A 350 -1.76 11.27 -19.27
CA PHE A 350 -1.72 12.59 -19.91
C PHE A 350 -0.30 13.05 -20.27
N ASP A 351 0.73 12.55 -19.58
CA ASP A 351 2.15 12.78 -19.93
C ASP A 351 2.67 11.78 -20.97
N ASN A 352 2.28 10.51 -20.87
CA ASN A 352 2.78 9.44 -21.74
C ASN A 352 2.16 9.45 -23.14
N ARG A 353 0.85 9.70 -23.26
CA ARG A 353 0.14 9.71 -24.54
C ARG A 353 0.77 10.66 -25.57
N PRO A 354 0.96 11.97 -25.33
CA PRO A 354 1.52 12.88 -26.33
C PRO A 354 2.98 12.56 -26.69
N LYS A 355 3.72 11.86 -25.81
CA LYS A 355 5.08 11.38 -26.12
C LYS A 355 5.04 10.21 -27.10
N LEU A 356 4.14 9.24 -26.87
CA LEU A 356 3.96 8.12 -27.79
C LEU A 356 3.36 8.56 -29.12
N GLU A 357 2.37 9.46 -29.12
CA GLU A 357 1.81 10.06 -30.35
C GLU A 357 2.89 10.65 -31.24
N ARG A 358 3.79 11.46 -30.66
CA ARG A 358 4.93 12.03 -31.41
C ARG A 358 5.82 10.96 -32.03
N ILE A 359 6.15 9.88 -31.32
CA ILE A 359 6.96 8.77 -31.84
C ILE A 359 6.27 8.07 -33.02
N VAL A 360 4.94 7.89 -32.93
CA VAL A 360 4.16 7.26 -34.00
C VAL A 360 4.01 8.20 -35.20
N ASP A 361 3.80 9.49 -34.96
CA ASP A 361 3.65 10.53 -36.01
C ASP A 361 4.95 10.71 -36.82
N THR A 362 6.13 10.57 -36.19
CA THR A 362 7.43 10.65 -36.88
C THR A 362 7.90 9.33 -37.50
N THR A 363 7.08 8.26 -37.45
CA THR A 363 7.39 6.90 -37.91
C THR A 363 8.60 6.21 -37.24
N ASP A 364 9.05 6.71 -36.09
CA ASP A 364 10.20 6.16 -35.37
C ASP A 364 9.84 4.96 -34.46
N PHE A 365 8.58 4.56 -34.39
CA PHE A 365 8.17 3.45 -33.52
C PHE A 365 8.87 2.14 -33.93
N THR A 366 9.56 1.52 -32.99
CA THR A 366 10.24 0.23 -33.20
C THR A 366 10.14 -0.62 -31.95
N TRP A 367 9.76 -1.89 -32.12
CA TRP A 367 9.66 -2.86 -31.04
C TRP A 367 11.01 -3.16 -30.34
N ARG A 368 12.12 -2.90 -31.03
CA ARG A 368 13.48 -3.08 -30.50
C ARG A 368 13.87 -1.97 -29.52
N ASN A 369 13.26 -0.78 -29.62
CA ASN A 369 13.54 0.30 -28.69
C ASN A 369 12.72 0.10 -27.41
N ARG A 370 13.41 -0.17 -26.30
CA ARG A 370 12.76 -0.44 -25.02
C ARG A 370 11.95 0.74 -24.49
N GLU A 371 12.34 1.98 -24.81
CA GLU A 371 11.57 3.16 -24.41
C GLU A 371 10.26 3.24 -25.19
N HIS A 372 10.29 2.97 -26.50
CA HIS A 372 9.09 2.99 -27.35
C HIS A 372 8.10 1.92 -26.86
N PHE A 373 8.62 0.71 -26.60
CA PHE A 373 7.81 -0.38 -26.09
C PHE A 373 7.25 -0.09 -24.68
N ARG A 374 8.03 0.46 -23.75
CA ARG A 374 7.52 0.85 -22.42
C ARG A 374 6.40 1.88 -22.49
N ARG A 375 6.47 2.82 -23.43
CA ARG A 375 5.38 3.77 -23.66
C ARG A 375 4.13 3.10 -24.20
N LEU A 376 4.29 2.15 -25.15
CA LEU A 376 3.19 1.31 -25.62
C LEU A 376 2.59 0.51 -24.46
N GLN A 377 3.41 -0.11 -23.60
CA GLN A 377 2.93 -0.84 -22.42
C GLN A 377 2.09 0.06 -21.50
N SER A 378 2.54 1.29 -21.23
CA SER A 378 1.75 2.23 -20.42
C SER A 378 0.38 2.53 -21.02
N ILE A 379 0.31 2.77 -22.33
CA ILE A 379 -0.97 3.01 -23.02
C ILE A 379 -1.82 1.73 -23.09
N ALA A 380 -1.21 0.56 -23.29
CA ALA A 380 -1.89 -0.73 -23.29
C ALA A 380 -2.48 -1.06 -21.92
N MET A 381 -1.76 -0.75 -20.83
CA MET A 381 -2.27 -0.89 -19.46
C MET A 381 -3.49 0.02 -19.23
N THR A 382 -3.41 1.31 -19.55
CA THR A 382 -4.57 2.22 -19.45
C THR A 382 -5.73 1.74 -20.33
N SER A 383 -5.43 1.25 -21.54
CA SER A 383 -6.44 0.72 -22.47
C SER A 383 -7.15 -0.52 -21.91
N ALA A 384 -6.41 -1.40 -21.25
CA ALA A 384 -6.95 -2.61 -20.62
C ALA A 384 -7.73 -2.26 -19.35
N ASP A 385 -7.26 -1.32 -18.55
CA ASP A 385 -7.95 -0.84 -17.35
C ASP A 385 -9.32 -0.21 -17.68
N LEU A 386 -9.39 0.52 -18.80
CA LEU A 386 -10.63 1.08 -19.31
C LEU A 386 -11.51 0.08 -20.06
N CYS A 387 -11.26 -1.23 -20.00
CA CYS A 387 -11.85 -2.19 -20.95
C CYS A 387 -13.37 -2.25 -20.98
N ALA A 388 -14.05 -1.85 -19.90
CA ALA A 388 -15.50 -1.74 -19.86
C ALA A 388 -16.06 -0.81 -20.96
N MET A 389 -15.30 0.21 -21.37
CA MET A 389 -15.79 1.29 -22.22
C MET A 389 -16.03 0.91 -23.69
N TYR A 390 -15.48 -0.21 -24.15
CA TYR A 390 -15.70 -0.72 -25.50
C TYR A 390 -16.60 -1.97 -25.55
N LYS A 391 -17.05 -2.47 -24.41
CA LYS A 391 -17.94 -3.65 -24.34
C LYS A 391 -19.32 -3.34 -24.92
N PRO A 392 -20.11 -4.37 -25.29
CA PRO A 392 -21.48 -4.18 -25.75
C PRO A 392 -22.29 -3.31 -24.78
N TRP A 393 -23.21 -2.52 -25.35
CA TRP A 393 -23.95 -1.47 -24.62
C TRP A 393 -24.54 -1.93 -23.28
N GLN A 394 -25.20 -3.09 -23.24
CA GLN A 394 -25.83 -3.63 -22.04
C GLN A 394 -24.81 -3.85 -20.92
N VAL A 395 -23.67 -4.45 -21.26
CA VAL A 395 -22.56 -4.72 -20.34
C VAL A 395 -21.96 -3.40 -19.86
N GLN A 396 -21.69 -2.46 -20.77
CA GLN A 396 -21.14 -1.15 -20.40
C GLN A 396 -22.07 -0.40 -19.45
N GLN A 397 -23.38 -0.38 -19.73
CA GLN A 397 -24.36 0.34 -18.93
C GLN A 397 -24.40 -0.15 -17.47
N GLU A 398 -24.40 -1.47 -17.26
CA GLU A 398 -24.36 -2.07 -15.92
C GLU A 398 -23.06 -1.76 -15.17
N ILE A 399 -21.93 -1.82 -15.87
CA ILE A 399 -20.62 -1.52 -15.28
C ILE A 399 -20.52 -0.04 -14.90
N VAL A 400 -20.97 0.86 -15.77
CA VAL A 400 -21.00 2.30 -15.45
C VAL A 400 -21.85 2.56 -14.20
N SER A 401 -22.99 1.89 -14.05
CA SER A 401 -23.79 1.99 -12.81
C SER A 401 -22.97 1.57 -11.58
N THR A 402 -22.22 0.47 -11.68
CA THR A 402 -21.38 -0.05 -10.60
C THR A 402 -20.23 0.90 -10.24
N ILE A 403 -19.60 1.53 -11.24
CA ILE A 403 -18.57 2.57 -11.05
C ILE A 403 -19.17 3.77 -10.31
N MET A 404 -20.38 4.18 -10.70
CA MET A 404 -21.05 5.32 -10.07
C MET A 404 -21.41 5.05 -8.61
N ASP A 405 -21.83 3.82 -8.26
CA ASP A 405 -22.07 3.44 -6.86
C ASP A 405 -20.84 3.68 -6.00
N GLU A 406 -19.65 3.32 -6.49
CA GLU A 406 -18.38 3.54 -5.78
C GLU A 406 -18.05 5.04 -5.63
N PHE A 407 -18.20 5.82 -6.71
CA PHE A 407 -17.98 7.27 -6.66
C PHE A 407 -18.97 7.98 -5.74
N TRP A 408 -20.22 7.54 -5.70
CA TRP A 408 -21.22 8.10 -4.82
C TRP A 408 -21.03 7.69 -3.36
N GLU A 409 -20.44 6.52 -3.07
CA GLU A 409 -19.99 6.16 -1.72
C GLU A 409 -18.82 7.03 -1.25
N GLU A 410 -17.91 7.44 -2.13
CA GLU A 410 -16.88 8.47 -1.83
C GLU A 410 -17.50 9.84 -1.58
N GLY A 411 -18.37 10.32 -2.48
CA GLY A 411 -18.98 11.64 -2.34
C GLY A 411 -19.84 11.78 -1.08
N ASP A 412 -20.58 10.73 -0.70
CA ASP A 412 -21.35 10.71 0.53
C ASP A 412 -20.47 10.77 1.78
N GLU A 413 -19.31 10.11 1.75
CA GLU A 413 -18.33 10.20 2.83
C GLU A 413 -17.73 11.60 2.94
N GLU A 414 -17.35 12.21 1.82
CA GLU A 414 -16.89 13.60 1.80
C GLU A 414 -17.95 14.54 2.40
N LYS A 415 -19.24 14.37 2.04
CA LYS A 415 -20.35 15.14 2.62
C LYS A 415 -20.50 14.95 4.13
N ARG A 416 -20.35 13.71 4.64
CA ARG A 416 -20.39 13.43 6.09
C ARG A 416 -19.28 14.15 6.86
N GLN A 417 -18.14 14.37 6.22
CA GLN A 417 -17.02 15.13 6.76
C GLN A 417 -17.18 16.66 6.58
N GLY A 418 -18.30 17.12 6.04
CA GLY A 418 -18.56 18.54 5.77
C GLY A 418 -17.86 19.07 4.52
N LEU A 419 -17.33 18.21 3.66
CA LEU A 419 -16.70 18.57 2.40
C LEU A 419 -17.72 18.58 1.25
N GLN A 420 -17.44 19.37 0.21
CA GLN A 420 -18.24 19.37 -1.02
C GLN A 420 -17.58 18.44 -2.03
N PRO A 421 -18.25 17.34 -2.44
CA PRO A 421 -17.68 16.43 -3.42
C PRO A 421 -17.72 17.03 -4.83
N GLN A 422 -16.96 16.44 -5.74
CA GLN A 422 -17.03 16.78 -7.16
C GLN A 422 -18.41 16.43 -7.73
N SER A 423 -18.86 17.13 -8.78
CA SER A 423 -20.20 16.90 -9.40
C SER A 423 -20.43 15.42 -9.73
N LEU A 424 -19.41 14.75 -10.31
CA LEU A 424 -19.49 13.33 -10.67
C LEU A 424 -19.76 12.41 -9.46
N MET A 425 -19.24 12.76 -8.28
CA MET A 425 -19.38 11.99 -7.05
C MET A 425 -20.63 12.38 -6.26
N ASP A 426 -21.40 13.38 -6.70
CA ASP A 426 -22.65 13.77 -6.07
C ASP A 426 -23.84 13.03 -6.69
N ARG A 427 -24.40 12.05 -5.96
CA ARG A 427 -25.57 11.28 -6.40
C ARG A 427 -26.82 12.13 -6.70
N SER A 428 -26.93 13.35 -6.16
CA SER A 428 -28.03 14.27 -6.51
C SER A 428 -27.92 14.82 -7.94
N LEU A 429 -26.72 14.77 -8.52
CA LEU A 429 -26.42 15.18 -9.90
C LEU A 429 -26.37 13.97 -10.86
N ALA A 430 -26.96 12.82 -10.49
CA ALA A 430 -27.00 11.62 -11.32
C ALA A 430 -27.60 11.85 -12.73
N HIS A 431 -28.47 12.85 -12.88
CA HIS A 431 -29.03 13.24 -14.18
C HIS A 431 -27.96 13.79 -15.17
N GLU A 432 -26.79 14.23 -14.69
CA GLU A 432 -25.66 14.67 -15.53
C GLU A 432 -24.81 13.49 -16.05
N LEU A 433 -25.05 12.26 -15.57
CA LEU A 433 -24.26 11.08 -15.90
C LEU A 433 -24.06 10.89 -17.42
N PRO A 434 -25.09 10.97 -18.29
CA PRO A 434 -24.88 10.80 -19.72
C PRO A 434 -23.88 11.79 -20.32
N LYS A 435 -23.96 13.07 -19.92
CA LYS A 435 -23.03 14.12 -20.36
C LYS A 435 -21.61 13.85 -19.86
N ASN A 436 -21.47 13.40 -18.61
CA ASN A 436 -20.18 13.06 -18.03
C ASN A 436 -19.53 11.86 -18.76
N GLN A 437 -20.32 10.83 -19.10
CA GLN A 437 -19.85 9.68 -19.89
C GLN A 437 -19.41 10.09 -21.30
N VAL A 438 -20.18 10.95 -21.99
CA VAL A 438 -19.79 11.52 -23.29
C VAL A 438 -18.43 12.21 -23.20
N ASN A 439 -18.21 13.05 -22.19
CA ASN A 439 -16.96 13.78 -22.00
C ASN A 439 -15.79 12.84 -21.69
N PHE A 440 -16.00 11.86 -20.83
CA PHE A 440 -15.00 10.86 -20.46
C PHE A 440 -14.55 10.05 -21.68
N ILE A 441 -15.50 9.50 -22.44
CA ILE A 441 -15.20 8.68 -23.62
C ILE A 441 -14.48 9.52 -24.69
N LYS A 442 -14.92 10.76 -24.95
CA LYS A 442 -14.28 11.66 -25.93
C LYS A 442 -12.86 12.08 -25.53
N SER A 443 -12.64 12.36 -24.25
CA SER A 443 -11.40 12.99 -23.77
C SER A 443 -10.31 11.99 -23.39
N ILE A 444 -10.69 10.76 -23.04
CA ILE A 444 -9.77 9.76 -22.49
C ILE A 444 -9.80 8.47 -23.30
N CYS A 445 -10.96 7.82 -23.42
CA CYS A 445 -11.08 6.49 -24.04
C CYS A 445 -10.75 6.52 -25.54
N LEU A 446 -11.36 7.43 -26.31
CA LEU A 446 -11.15 7.50 -27.76
C LEU A 446 -9.68 7.83 -28.13
N PRO A 447 -9.01 8.81 -27.51
CA PRO A 447 -7.58 9.03 -27.74
C PRO A 447 -6.72 7.82 -27.41
N CYS A 448 -7.02 7.12 -26.30
CA CYS A 448 -6.32 5.91 -25.90
C CYS A 448 -6.46 4.78 -26.94
N TYR A 449 -7.69 4.40 -27.28
CA TYR A 449 -7.95 3.32 -28.25
C TYR A 449 -7.53 3.69 -29.66
N SER A 450 -7.62 4.96 -30.04
CA SER A 450 -7.13 5.41 -31.35
C SER A 450 -5.62 5.27 -31.45
N LEU A 451 -4.87 5.60 -30.40
CA LEU A 451 -3.42 5.43 -30.40
C LEU A 451 -3.03 3.95 -30.41
N MET A 452 -3.74 3.11 -29.64
CA MET A 452 -3.58 1.65 -29.69
C MET A 452 -3.83 1.12 -31.10
N ALA A 453 -4.95 1.49 -31.75
CA ALA A 453 -5.29 1.02 -33.09
C ALA A 453 -4.32 1.49 -34.19
N ARG A 454 -3.63 2.63 -33.98
CA ARG A 454 -2.58 3.11 -34.90
C ARG A 454 -1.32 2.26 -34.85
N ILE A 455 -0.97 1.72 -33.68
CA ILE A 455 0.24 0.90 -33.48
C ILE A 455 -0.07 -0.59 -33.67
N LEU A 456 -1.23 -1.03 -33.18
CA LEU A 456 -1.76 -2.39 -33.18
C LEU A 456 -3.14 -2.38 -33.88
N PRO A 457 -3.18 -2.41 -35.22
CA PRO A 457 -4.42 -2.32 -35.99
C PRO A 457 -5.49 -3.34 -35.59
N GLU A 458 -5.08 -4.50 -35.08
CA GLU A 458 -5.96 -5.54 -34.57
C GLU A 458 -6.81 -5.09 -33.38
N THR A 459 -6.43 -4.03 -32.66
CA THR A 459 -7.20 -3.43 -31.56
C THR A 459 -8.30 -2.46 -32.02
N THR A 460 -8.49 -2.26 -33.32
CA THR A 460 -9.57 -1.43 -33.91
C THR A 460 -10.97 -1.75 -33.37
N PRO A 461 -11.35 -3.01 -33.06
CA PRO A 461 -12.65 -3.30 -32.44
C PRO A 461 -12.88 -2.57 -31.11
N MET A 462 -11.84 -2.34 -30.30
CA MET A 462 -11.95 -1.56 -29.05
C MET A 462 -12.35 -0.11 -29.35
N LEU A 463 -11.72 0.51 -30.35
CA LEU A 463 -12.05 1.86 -30.79
C LEU A 463 -13.49 1.95 -31.33
N ASN A 464 -13.92 0.95 -32.11
CA ASN A 464 -15.27 0.92 -32.68
C ASN A 464 -16.36 0.69 -31.63
N GLY A 465 -16.10 -0.18 -30.65
CA GLY A 465 -16.98 -0.38 -29.50
C GLY A 465 -17.17 0.90 -28.69
N ALA A 466 -16.07 1.59 -28.38
CA ALA A 466 -16.12 2.86 -27.66
C ALA A 466 -16.86 3.96 -28.45
N LYS A 467 -16.71 4.03 -29.78
CA LYS A 467 -17.48 4.95 -30.63
C LYS A 467 -18.98 4.63 -30.63
N SER A 468 -19.34 3.35 -30.69
CA SER A 468 -20.73 2.91 -30.62
C SER A 468 -21.37 3.30 -29.28
N ASN A 469 -20.66 3.07 -28.18
CA ASN A 469 -21.10 3.46 -26.84
C ASN A 469 -21.19 4.99 -26.68
N LEU A 470 -20.25 5.74 -27.25
CA LEU A 470 -20.33 7.21 -27.26
C LEU A 470 -21.61 7.71 -27.93
N GLN A 471 -22.01 7.10 -29.06
CA GLN A 471 -23.25 7.48 -29.74
C GLN A 471 -24.46 7.26 -28.83
N ARG A 472 -24.54 6.11 -28.15
CA ARG A 472 -25.62 5.81 -27.19
C ARG A 472 -25.67 6.80 -26.03
N TRP A 473 -24.52 7.13 -25.45
CA TRP A 473 -24.47 8.13 -24.38
C TRP A 473 -24.85 9.54 -24.87
N GLN A 474 -24.53 9.88 -26.11
CA GLN A 474 -24.95 11.16 -26.72
C GLN A 474 -26.46 11.20 -26.92
N GLU A 475 -27.08 10.12 -27.41
CA GLU A 475 -28.54 9.98 -27.52
C GLU A 475 -29.21 10.23 -26.15
N LEU A 476 -28.71 9.58 -25.09
CA LEU A 476 -29.23 9.77 -23.73
C LEU A 476 -29.02 11.19 -23.17
N ALA A 477 -27.88 11.81 -23.47
CA ALA A 477 -27.61 13.18 -23.05
C ALA A 477 -28.55 14.19 -23.72
N ASP A 478 -28.82 13.99 -25.01
CA ASP A 478 -29.72 14.84 -25.80
C ASP A 478 -31.18 14.67 -25.34
N GLU A 479 -31.62 13.44 -25.04
CA GLU A 479 -32.93 13.16 -24.44
C GLU A 479 -33.11 13.84 -23.07
N ALA A 480 -32.07 13.82 -22.22
CA ALA A 480 -32.10 14.47 -20.91
C ALA A 480 -32.21 16.00 -21.03
N LEU A 481 -31.52 16.60 -22.00
CA LEU A 481 -31.61 18.03 -22.31
C LEU A 481 -33.01 18.41 -22.81
N GLN A 482 -33.58 17.62 -23.72
CA GLN A 482 -34.93 17.85 -24.23
C GLN A 482 -35.99 17.79 -23.13
N LYS A 483 -35.95 16.78 -22.24
CA LYS A 483 -36.86 16.67 -21.08
C LYS A 483 -36.78 17.89 -20.17
N THR A 484 -35.56 18.41 -19.94
CA THR A 484 -35.34 19.60 -19.11
C THR A 484 -35.91 20.86 -19.77
N GLN A 485 -35.76 21.02 -21.09
CA GLN A 485 -36.32 22.14 -21.85
C GLN A 485 -37.85 22.09 -21.88
N THR A 486 -38.45 20.93 -22.14
CA THR A 486 -39.92 20.76 -22.13
C THR A 486 -40.53 21.06 -20.76
N ASN A 487 -39.88 20.62 -19.67
CA ASN A 487 -40.33 20.94 -18.31
C ASN A 487 -40.20 22.44 -17.97
N ARG A 488 -39.16 23.12 -18.48
CA ARG A 488 -39.02 24.59 -18.35
C ARG A 488 -40.10 25.35 -19.12
N ILE A 489 -40.49 24.87 -20.29
CA ILE A 489 -41.58 25.46 -21.09
C ILE A 489 -42.94 25.22 -20.44
N ALA A 490 -43.17 24.05 -19.83
CA ALA A 490 -44.40 23.73 -19.09
C ALA A 490 -44.56 24.52 -17.77
N THR A 491 -43.44 24.84 -17.09
CA THR A 491 -43.44 25.66 -15.87
C THR A 491 -43.59 27.15 -16.17
N THR A 492 -43.04 27.64 -17.29
CA THR A 492 -43.26 29.03 -17.72
C THR A 492 -44.67 29.28 -18.28
N SER A 493 -45.29 28.29 -18.92
CA SER A 493 -46.68 28.42 -19.40
C SER A 493 -47.74 28.34 -18.30
N THR A 494 -47.44 27.68 -17.17
CA THR A 494 -48.33 27.64 -15.99
C THR A 494 -48.26 28.93 -15.16
N ASP A 495 -47.11 29.60 -15.11
CA ASP A 495 -46.97 30.93 -14.50
C ASP A 495 -47.62 32.06 -15.32
N ASP A 496 -47.75 31.91 -16.64
CA ASP A 496 -48.48 32.87 -17.49
C ASP A 496 -50.00 32.71 -17.38
N MET A 497 -50.51 31.51 -17.07
CA MET A 497 -51.95 31.30 -16.81
C MET A 497 -52.38 31.79 -15.41
N SER A 498 -51.47 31.85 -14.42
CA SER A 498 -51.77 32.39 -13.08
C SER A 498 -51.80 33.93 -13.04
N LYS A 499 -51.16 34.62 -14.01
CA LYS A 499 -51.25 36.09 -14.17
C LYS A 499 -52.40 36.57 -15.05
N SER A 500 -53.05 35.68 -15.81
CA SER A 500 -54.17 36.01 -16.71
C SER A 500 -55.55 35.98 -16.02
N SER A 501 -55.66 35.51 -14.77
CA SER A 501 -56.94 35.35 -14.05
C SER A 501 -57.33 36.50 -13.11
N LEU A 502 -56.65 37.65 -13.16
CA LEU A 502 -56.97 38.87 -12.37
C LEU A 502 -57.54 40.01 -13.24
N ILE A 503 -58.58 39.74 -14.04
CA ILE A 503 -59.45 40.80 -14.56
C ILE A 503 -60.90 40.33 -14.44
N SER A 504 -61.57 40.70 -13.35
CA SER A 504 -63.04 40.67 -13.23
C SER A 504 -63.60 42.09 -13.39
N PRO A 505 -64.74 42.27 -14.11
CA PRO A 505 -65.33 43.58 -14.36
C PRO A 505 -66.18 44.04 -13.16
N ALA A 506 -65.86 45.21 -12.61
CA ALA A 506 -66.63 45.82 -11.53
C ALA A 506 -67.92 46.46 -12.04
N ASN A 507 -68.99 46.15 -11.31
CA ASN A 507 -70.39 46.41 -11.61
C ASN A 507 -70.79 47.87 -11.32
N LYS A 508 -71.73 48.39 -12.13
CA LYS A 508 -72.41 49.68 -11.95
C LYS A 508 -73.37 49.61 -10.75
N ASN A 509 -73.33 50.60 -9.85
CA ASN A 509 -74.49 51.39 -9.37
C ASN A 509 -74.15 52.21 -8.10
N GLY A 510 -74.62 53.47 -8.06
CA GLY A 510 -75.00 54.13 -6.80
C GLY A 510 -74.34 55.48 -6.46
N GLN A 511 -74.73 56.53 -7.18
CA GLN A 511 -75.07 57.92 -6.74
C GLN A 511 -74.28 58.72 -5.66
N PRO A 512 -74.39 60.07 -5.69
CA PRO A 512 -73.33 60.99 -5.27
C PRO A 512 -73.51 61.61 -3.88
N ALA A 513 -72.42 62.10 -3.29
CA ALA A 513 -72.45 63.09 -2.22
C ALA A 513 -71.44 64.20 -2.49
N SER A 514 -71.97 65.41 -2.39
CA SER A 514 -71.37 66.74 -2.42
C SER A 514 -70.11 66.92 -1.59
N SER A 515 -69.09 67.58 -2.16
CA SER A 515 -68.66 68.96 -1.85
C SER A 515 -67.38 69.28 -2.61
#